data_AF-A0AAV4ITX8-F1
#
_entry.id   AF-A0AAV4ITX8-F1
#
_cell.length_a   1.000
_cell.length_b   1.000
_cell.length_c   1.000
_cell.angle_alpha   90.00
_cell.angle_beta   90.00
_cell.angle_gamma   90.00
#
_symmetry.space_group_name_H-M   'P 1'
#
loop_
_entity.id
_entity.type
_entity.pdbx_description
1 polymer ?
#
loop_
_entity_poly.entity_id
_entity_poly.type
_entity_poly.pdbx_seq_one_letter_code
_entity_poly.pdbx_strand_id
1 'polypeptide(L)'
;MSKLVTNRRISFATRSRLTKCYVWSILLYACETWTLNASLERNIEALEMWLYRRMARISWKEKKKNKEVLEEIGLKHTKLLKTVKTRQLAYYGHIRRHQSLQKSIMEGKINGKRQRGRKRKSWLGNIEETMTRRINECCAVALDREEWRRTMASNLWQETEQR
;
A
#
# COMPACT_ATOMS: atom_id res chain seq x y z
N MET A 1 -21.34 12.65 4.49
CA MET A 1 -20.04 12.35 5.16
C MET A 1 -19.31 13.56 5.73
N SER A 2 -19.33 14.75 5.10
CA SER A 2 -18.61 15.95 5.59
C SER A 2 -18.92 16.28 7.06
N LYS A 3 -20.21 16.29 7.43
CA LYS A 3 -20.67 16.56 8.81
C LYS A 3 -20.11 15.62 9.88
N LEU A 4 -19.66 14.42 9.51
CA LEU A 4 -19.07 13.43 10.45
C LEU A 4 -17.56 13.61 10.56
N VAL A 5 -16.87 13.78 9.43
CA VAL A 5 -15.40 13.85 9.35
C VAL A 5 -14.86 15.22 9.77
N THR A 6 -15.66 16.29 9.68
CA THR A 6 -15.23 17.65 10.05
C THR A 6 -15.88 18.17 11.35
N ASN A 7 -16.63 17.35 12.08
CA ASN A 7 -17.31 17.78 13.31
C ASN A 7 -16.32 18.16 14.41
N ARG A 8 -16.54 19.31 15.07
CA ARG A 8 -15.71 19.78 16.19
C ARG A 8 -15.92 18.98 17.48
N ARG A 9 -17.12 18.45 17.70
CA ARG A 9 -17.49 17.74 18.94
C ARG A 9 -16.92 16.32 19.02
N ILE A 10 -16.41 15.80 17.91
CA ILE A 10 -15.90 14.44 17.80
C ILE A 10 -14.37 14.47 17.83
N SER A 11 -13.77 13.64 18.70
CA SER A 11 -12.32 13.51 18.79
C SER A 11 -11.69 13.11 17.44
N PHE A 12 -10.44 13.50 17.23
CA PHE A 12 -9.72 13.12 16.01
C PHE A 12 -9.62 11.60 15.86
N ALA A 13 -9.39 10.87 16.95
CA ALA A 13 -9.30 9.41 16.97
C ALA A 13 -10.58 8.75 16.44
N THR A 14 -11.76 9.22 16.88
CA THR A 14 -13.05 8.69 16.41
C THR A 14 -13.27 8.99 14.92
N ARG A 15 -12.90 10.19 14.46
CA ARG A 15 -13.01 10.55 13.02
C ARG A 15 -12.04 9.73 12.16
N SER A 16 -10.84 9.47 12.66
CA SER A 16 -9.90 8.55 12.03
C SER A 16 -10.50 7.16 11.91
N ARG A 17 -11.05 6.59 13.00
CA ARG A 17 -11.73 5.28 12.98
C ARG A 17 -12.85 5.22 11.94
N LEU A 18 -13.74 6.21 11.90
CA LEU A 18 -14.80 6.29 10.88
C LEU A 18 -14.25 6.30 9.46
N THR A 19 -13.19 7.09 9.21
CA THR A 19 -12.53 7.14 7.90
C THR A 19 -11.93 5.79 7.52
N LYS A 20 -11.34 5.06 8.48
CA LYS A 20 -10.86 3.69 8.23
C LYS A 20 -12.01 2.73 7.91
N CYS A 21 -13.13 2.83 8.63
CA CYS A 21 -14.27 1.94 8.43
C CYS A 21 -14.97 2.15 7.08
N TYR A 22 -15.11 3.40 6.61
CA TYR A 22 -15.87 3.70 5.39
C TYR A 22 -15.00 3.95 4.17
N VAL A 23 -13.90 4.69 4.30
CA VAL A 23 -13.07 5.09 3.15
C VAL A 23 -11.98 4.05 2.90
N TRP A 24 -11.27 3.61 3.94
CA TRP A 24 -10.20 2.62 3.73
C TRP A 24 -10.75 1.24 3.37
N SER A 25 -11.92 0.85 3.87
CA SER A 25 -12.55 -0.43 3.48
C SER A 25 -12.81 -0.49 1.97
N ILE A 26 -13.35 0.58 1.40
CA ILE A 26 -13.61 0.70 -0.04
C ILE A 26 -12.29 0.76 -0.82
N LEU A 27 -11.34 1.58 -0.38
CA LEU A 27 -10.07 1.72 -1.10
C LEU A 27 -9.24 0.42 -1.09
N LEU A 28 -9.23 -0.28 0.04
CA LEU A 28 -8.46 -1.51 0.20
C LEU A 28 -9.19 -2.73 -0.37
N TYR A 29 -10.38 -2.56 -0.93
CA TYR A 29 -11.07 -3.62 -1.63
C TYR A 29 -10.28 -4.00 -2.89
N ALA A 30 -9.90 -5.27 -2.99
CA ALA A 30 -9.14 -5.84 -4.11
C ALA A 30 -7.80 -5.14 -4.45
N CYS A 31 -7.27 -4.29 -3.55
CA CYS A 31 -6.01 -3.57 -3.77
C CYS A 31 -4.81 -4.49 -3.98
N GLU A 32 -4.93 -5.75 -3.52
CA GLU A 32 -3.96 -6.84 -3.70
C GLU A 32 -3.65 -7.14 -5.18
N THR A 33 -4.60 -6.86 -6.07
CA THR A 33 -4.47 -7.15 -7.51
C THR A 33 -3.91 -5.98 -8.32
N TRP A 34 -3.78 -4.79 -7.70
CA TRP A 34 -3.36 -3.59 -8.39
C TRP A 34 -1.88 -3.63 -8.77
N THR A 35 -1.55 -3.12 -9.96
CA THR A 35 -0.15 -2.83 -10.31
C THR A 35 0.20 -1.41 -9.83
N LEU A 36 1.07 -1.30 -8.82
CA LEU A 36 1.45 -0.04 -8.20
C LEU A 36 2.44 0.73 -9.08
N ASN A 37 1.92 1.71 -9.80
CA ASN A 37 2.73 2.68 -10.54
C ASN A 37 3.10 3.87 -9.63
N ALA A 38 4.19 4.57 -9.95
CA ALA A 38 4.61 5.75 -9.20
C ALA A 38 3.54 6.85 -9.12
N SER A 39 2.67 6.96 -10.13
CA SER A 39 1.53 7.88 -10.09
C SER A 39 0.45 7.42 -9.11
N LEU A 40 0.17 6.11 -9.05
CA LEU A 40 -0.83 5.55 -8.15
C LEU A 40 -0.37 5.66 -6.70
N GLU A 41 0.90 5.38 -6.43
CA GLU A 41 1.51 5.55 -5.11
C GLU A 41 1.37 7.01 -4.62
N ARG A 42 1.73 7.98 -5.48
CA ARG A 42 1.55 9.41 -5.17
C ARG A 42 0.09 9.79 -4.93
N ASN A 43 -0.84 9.23 -5.70
CA ASN A 43 -2.28 9.49 -5.52
C ASN A 43 -2.79 8.91 -4.20
N ILE A 44 -2.33 7.73 -3.79
CA ILE A 44 -2.69 7.10 -2.50
C ILE A 44 -2.18 7.95 -1.33
N GLU A 45 -0.92 8.41 -1.40
CA GLU A 45 -0.34 9.29 -0.39
C GLU A 45 -1.06 10.65 -0.32
N ALA A 46 -1.37 11.24 -1.48
CA ALA A 46 -2.10 12.49 -1.56
C ALA A 46 -3.52 12.36 -0.99
N LEU A 47 -4.22 11.26 -1.29
CA LEU A 47 -5.55 10.95 -0.72
C LEU A 47 -5.48 10.86 0.81
N GLU A 48 -4.49 10.14 1.35
CA GLU A 48 -4.33 9.98 2.79
C GLU A 48 -4.05 11.34 3.48
N MET A 49 -3.15 12.14 2.90
CA MET A 49 -2.88 13.49 3.40
C MET A 49 -4.08 14.42 3.30
N TRP A 50 -4.86 14.33 2.22
CA TRP A 50 -6.08 15.10 2.06
C TRP A 50 -7.11 14.76 3.14
N LEU A 51 -7.30 13.46 3.44
CA LEU A 51 -8.16 13.01 4.53
C LEU A 51 -7.69 13.53 5.90
N TYR A 52 -6.38 13.47 6.17
CA TYR A 52 -5.81 13.99 7.41
C TYR A 52 -6.00 15.49 7.57
N ARG A 53 -5.71 16.29 6.54
CA ARG A 53 -5.94 17.74 6.56
C ARG A 53 -7.42 18.07 6.76
N ARG A 54 -8.32 17.31 6.11
CA ARG A 54 -9.76 17.51 6.26
C ARG A 54 -10.25 17.19 7.68
N MET A 55 -9.74 16.13 8.30
CA MET A 55 -10.02 15.78 9.69
C MET A 55 -9.40 16.77 10.68
N ALA A 56 -8.17 17.23 10.46
CA ALA A 56 -7.53 18.24 11.30
C ALA A 56 -8.18 19.63 11.11
N ARG A 57 -8.88 19.84 9.98
CA ARG A 57 -9.50 21.11 9.54
C ARG A 57 -8.47 22.20 9.26
N ILE A 58 -7.30 21.77 8.80
CA ILE A 58 -6.21 22.68 8.41
C ILE A 58 -6.63 23.38 7.13
N SER A 59 -6.66 24.70 7.18
CA SER A 59 -6.96 25.53 6.03
C SER A 59 -5.78 25.50 5.05
N TRP A 60 -6.08 25.58 3.75
CA TRP A 60 -5.05 25.74 2.73
C TRP A 60 -4.26 27.05 2.92
N LYS A 61 -4.86 28.06 3.58
CA LYS A 61 -4.23 29.35 3.87
C LYS A 61 -3.04 29.23 4.84
N GLU A 62 -3.03 28.21 5.70
CA GLU A 62 -1.96 28.00 6.69
C GLU A 62 -0.65 27.54 6.04
N LYS A 63 -0.66 27.10 4.76
CA LYS A 63 0.52 26.66 3.99
C LYS A 63 1.43 25.64 4.71
N LYS A 64 0.88 24.88 5.67
CA LYS A 64 1.61 23.86 6.43
C LYS A 64 2.16 22.76 5.53
N LYS A 65 3.40 22.34 5.78
CA LYS A 65 4.06 21.22 5.09
C LYS A 65 3.42 19.89 5.51
N ASN A 66 3.55 18.84 4.68
CA ASN A 66 2.98 17.52 5.00
C ASN A 66 3.56 16.91 6.29
N LYS A 67 4.85 17.13 6.57
CA LYS A 67 5.51 16.66 7.80
C LYS A 67 4.89 17.29 9.05
N GLU A 68 4.70 18.61 9.05
CA GLU A 68 4.06 19.36 10.15
C GLU A 68 2.63 18.86 10.42
N VAL A 69 1.86 18.56 9.37
CA VAL A 69 0.51 18.01 9.51
C VAL A 69 0.52 16.63 10.18
N LEU A 70 1.52 15.80 9.86
CA LEU A 70 1.65 14.47 10.46
C LEU A 70 2.06 14.56 11.94
N GLU A 71 2.99 15.45 12.27
CA GLU A 71 3.42 15.73 13.65
C GLU A 71 2.27 16.24 14.52
N GLU A 72 1.45 17.17 14.01
CA GLU A 72 0.27 17.72 14.71
C GLU A 72 -0.78 16.63 15.03
N ILE A 73 -0.84 15.58 14.20
CA ILE A 73 -1.74 14.43 14.37
C ILE A 73 -1.09 13.32 15.24
N GLY A 74 0.20 13.41 15.54
CA GLY A 74 0.96 12.39 16.27
C GLY A 74 1.28 11.15 15.44
N LEU A 75 1.36 11.30 14.11
CA LEU A 75 1.75 10.23 13.19
C LEU A 75 3.13 10.52 12.60
N LYS A 76 3.99 9.51 12.47
CA LYS A 76 5.29 9.66 11.83
C LYS A 76 5.21 9.56 10.29
N HIS A 77 4.38 8.63 9.79
CA HIS A 77 4.24 8.36 8.35
C HIS A 77 2.81 7.99 7.95
N THR A 78 2.53 8.12 6.66
CA THR A 78 1.33 7.59 5.99
C THR A 78 1.27 6.06 6.09
N LYS A 79 0.09 5.52 6.38
CA LYS A 79 -0.12 4.09 6.68
C LYS A 79 -0.76 3.34 5.52
N LEU A 80 -1.42 4.05 4.61
CA LEU A 80 -2.30 3.45 3.61
C LEU A 80 -1.50 2.72 2.54
N LEU A 81 -0.48 3.35 1.98
CA LEU A 81 0.39 2.74 0.98
C LEU A 81 1.08 1.49 1.53
N LYS A 82 1.61 1.56 2.76
CA LYS A 82 2.19 0.42 3.47
C LYS A 82 1.18 -0.72 3.61
N THR A 83 -0.07 -0.41 3.98
CA THR A 83 -1.13 -1.42 4.09
C THR A 83 -1.43 -2.10 2.75
N VAL A 84 -1.48 -1.34 1.66
CA VAL A 84 -1.68 -1.89 0.31
C VAL A 84 -0.54 -2.85 -0.06
N LYS A 85 0.72 -2.42 0.11
CA LYS A 85 1.90 -3.27 -0.16
C LYS A 85 1.89 -4.54 0.69
N THR A 86 1.59 -4.43 1.99
CA THR A 86 1.47 -5.59 2.89
C THR A 86 0.41 -6.59 2.40
N ARG A 87 -0.77 -6.11 2.00
CA ARG A 87 -1.82 -6.98 1.46
C ARG A 87 -1.38 -7.66 0.17
N GLN A 88 -0.74 -6.91 -0.73
CA GLN A 88 -0.20 -7.43 -1.98
C GLN A 88 0.79 -8.59 -1.76
N LEU A 89 1.73 -8.43 -0.82
CA LEU A 89 2.69 -9.45 -0.44
C LEU A 89 2.03 -10.65 0.27
N ALA A 90 1.04 -10.40 1.13
CA ALA A 90 0.29 -11.48 1.77
C ALA A 90 -0.46 -12.32 0.73
N TYR A 91 -1.07 -11.67 -0.26
CA TYR A 91 -1.76 -12.31 -1.38
C TYR A 91 -0.78 -13.09 -2.27
N TYR A 92 0.40 -12.55 -2.57
CA TYR A 92 1.45 -13.28 -3.29
C TYR A 92 1.85 -14.57 -2.56
N GLY A 93 2.13 -14.49 -1.25
CA GLY A 93 2.46 -15.67 -0.45
C GLY A 93 1.31 -16.68 -0.38
N HIS A 94 0.06 -16.22 -0.42
CA HIS A 94 -1.10 -17.11 -0.52
C HIS A 94 -1.15 -17.82 -1.89
N ILE A 95 -1.06 -17.08 -3.00
CA ILE A 95 -1.03 -17.66 -4.36
C ILE A 95 0.09 -18.68 -4.49
N ARG A 96 1.28 -18.41 -3.95
CA ARG A 96 2.43 -19.30 -4.12
C ARG A 96 2.23 -20.65 -3.43
N ARG A 97 1.65 -20.64 -2.23
CA ARG A 97 1.44 -21.85 -1.39
C ARG A 97 0.27 -22.71 -1.86
N HIS A 98 -0.76 -22.12 -2.46
CA HIS A 98 -1.93 -22.86 -2.92
C HIS A 98 -1.89 -23.12 -4.42
N GLN A 99 -2.37 -24.28 -4.86
CA GLN A 99 -2.51 -24.58 -6.29
C GLN A 99 -3.83 -24.01 -6.80
N SER A 100 -3.82 -22.76 -7.23
CA SER A 100 -4.99 -22.06 -7.73
C SER A 100 -4.80 -21.57 -9.17
N LEU A 101 -5.90 -21.24 -9.86
CA LEU A 101 -5.85 -20.69 -11.22
C LEU A 101 -4.95 -19.45 -11.30
N GLN A 102 -4.96 -18.61 -10.27
CA GLN A 102 -4.13 -17.40 -10.18
C GLN A 102 -2.64 -17.75 -10.22
N LYS A 103 -2.22 -18.86 -9.60
CA LYS A 103 -0.84 -19.34 -9.65
C LYS A 103 -0.45 -19.74 -11.07
N SER A 104 -1.30 -20.51 -11.74
CA SER A 104 -1.09 -20.90 -13.14
C SER A 104 -1.01 -19.69 -14.07
N ILE A 105 -1.86 -18.68 -13.87
CA ILE A 105 -1.82 -17.42 -14.63
C ILE A 105 -0.52 -16.65 -14.36
N MET A 106 -0.10 -16.60 -13.10
CA MET A 106 1.08 -15.85 -12.67
C MET A 106 2.40 -16.48 -13.18
N GLU A 107 2.47 -17.80 -13.20
CA GLU A 107 3.64 -18.57 -13.66
C GLU A 107 3.59 -18.84 -15.17
N GLY A 108 2.42 -18.70 -15.78
CA GLY A 108 2.17 -18.92 -17.19
C GLY A 108 3.03 -18.01 -18.08
N LYS A 109 3.84 -18.63 -18.94
CA LYS A 109 4.55 -17.93 -20.01
C LYS A 109 3.74 -18.02 -21.29
N ILE A 110 3.48 -16.88 -21.90
CA ILE A 110 2.81 -16.80 -23.21
C ILE A 110 3.88 -16.84 -24.30
N ASN A 111 3.67 -17.69 -25.31
CA ASN A 111 4.54 -17.74 -26.48
C ASN A 111 4.42 -16.45 -27.28
N GLY A 112 5.54 -15.75 -27.45
CA GLY A 112 5.60 -14.50 -28.21
C GLY A 112 6.81 -13.65 -27.85
N LYS A 113 7.14 -12.69 -28.72
CA LYS A 113 8.18 -11.69 -28.44
C LYS A 113 7.54 -10.44 -27.84
N ARG A 114 8.14 -9.90 -26.78
CA ARG A 114 7.73 -8.59 -26.24
C ARG A 114 8.12 -7.50 -27.22
N GLN A 115 7.29 -6.46 -27.34
CA GLN A 115 7.59 -5.29 -28.15
C GLN A 115 8.88 -4.60 -27.67
N ARG A 116 9.61 -3.97 -28.61
CA ARG A 116 10.81 -3.18 -28.33
C ARG A 116 10.42 -1.90 -27.59
N GLY A 117 11.16 -1.56 -26.53
CA GLY A 117 10.95 -0.33 -25.74
C GLY A 117 10.87 -0.59 -24.23
N ARG A 118 10.49 0.45 -23.46
CA ARG A 118 10.35 0.36 -22.01
C ARG A 118 9.16 -0.55 -21.66
N LYS A 119 9.44 -1.60 -20.89
CA LYS A 119 8.40 -2.51 -20.38
C LYS A 119 7.49 -1.76 -19.41
N ARG A 120 6.18 -2.01 -19.50
CA ARG A 120 5.22 -1.57 -18.49
C ARG A 120 5.58 -2.20 -17.13
N LYS A 121 5.29 -1.48 -16.04
CA LYS A 121 5.46 -2.01 -14.69
C LYS A 121 4.53 -3.22 -14.55
N SER A 122 5.06 -4.32 -14.01
CA SER A 122 4.30 -5.55 -13.79
C SER A 122 3.98 -5.71 -12.31
N TRP A 123 2.89 -6.42 -12.02
CA TRP A 123 2.52 -6.76 -10.65
C TRP A 123 3.63 -7.55 -9.94
N LEU A 124 4.24 -8.54 -10.60
CA LEU A 124 5.41 -9.25 -10.08
C LEU A 124 6.61 -8.33 -9.85
N GLY A 125 6.81 -7.34 -10.72
CA GLY A 125 7.85 -6.33 -10.52
C GLY A 125 7.62 -5.47 -9.28
N ASN A 126 6.35 -5.24 -8.88
CA ASN A 126 6.06 -4.58 -7.60
C ASN A 126 6.45 -5.45 -6.40
N ILE A 127 6.30 -6.77 -6.50
CA ILE A 127 6.73 -7.70 -5.45
C ILE A 127 8.26 -7.67 -5.32
N GLU A 128 8.99 -7.70 -6.44
CA GLU A 128 10.45 -7.60 -6.46
C GLU A 128 10.94 -6.27 -5.86
N GLU A 129 10.33 -5.16 -6.26
CA GLU A 129 10.66 -3.82 -5.74
C GLU A 129 10.41 -3.72 -4.23
N THR A 130 9.24 -4.17 -3.78
CA THR A 130 8.86 -4.10 -2.35
C THR A 130 9.71 -5.03 -1.48
N MET A 131 10.08 -6.21 -1.99
CA MET A 131 10.92 -7.15 -1.25
C MET A 131 12.41 -6.86 -1.40
N THR A 132 12.79 -5.97 -2.33
CA THR A 132 14.18 -5.70 -2.73
C THR A 132 14.95 -7.00 -3.02
N ARG A 133 14.26 -7.96 -3.66
CA ARG A 133 14.77 -9.31 -3.98
C ARG A 133 14.27 -9.73 -5.35
N ARG A 134 15.00 -10.63 -6.00
CA ARG A 134 14.55 -11.22 -7.28
C ARG A 134 13.34 -12.11 -7.06
N ILE A 135 12.48 -12.22 -8.07
CA ILE A 135 11.24 -12.99 -7.96
C ILE A 135 11.49 -14.46 -7.62
N ASN A 136 12.61 -15.03 -8.10
CA ASN A 136 12.98 -16.42 -7.83
C ASN A 136 13.24 -16.67 -6.34
N GLU A 137 13.90 -15.72 -5.65
CA GLU A 137 14.14 -15.80 -4.21
C GLU A 137 12.82 -15.62 -3.45
N CYS A 138 12.00 -14.65 -3.87
CA CYS A 138 10.65 -14.46 -3.30
C CYS A 138 9.79 -15.72 -3.46
N CYS A 139 9.90 -16.45 -4.58
CA CYS A 139 9.21 -17.71 -4.83
C CYS A 139 9.58 -18.82 -3.85
N ALA A 140 10.85 -18.89 -3.42
CA ALA A 140 11.33 -19.89 -2.48
C ALA A 140 10.89 -19.55 -1.05
N VAL A 141 11.15 -18.31 -0.62
CA VAL A 141 10.80 -17.83 0.73
C VAL A 141 9.29 -17.84 0.97
N ALA A 142 8.47 -17.58 -0.06
CA ALA A 142 7.01 -17.55 0.08
C ALA A 142 6.39 -18.92 0.42
N LEU A 143 7.10 -20.03 0.20
CA LEU A 143 6.63 -21.37 0.55
C LEU A 143 6.49 -21.52 2.07
N ASP A 144 7.48 -21.03 2.83
CA ASP A 144 7.42 -20.99 4.28
C ASP A 144 6.59 -19.77 4.74
N ARG A 145 5.54 -20.03 5.54
CA ARG A 145 4.65 -18.96 6.03
C ARG A 145 5.31 -18.06 7.05
N GLU A 146 6.15 -18.59 7.91
CA GLU A 146 6.80 -17.82 8.97
C GLU A 146 7.97 -17.03 8.42
N GLU A 147 8.77 -17.63 7.53
CA GLU A 147 9.85 -16.94 6.85
C GLU A 147 9.33 -15.80 5.97
N TRP A 148 8.23 -16.04 5.23
CA TRP A 148 7.56 -14.99 4.45
C TRP A 148 7.08 -13.84 5.32
N ARG A 149 6.44 -14.12 6.46
CA ARG A 149 5.98 -13.06 7.38
C ARG A 149 7.14 -12.26 7.97
N ARG A 150 8.24 -12.93 8.35
CA ARG A 150 9.43 -12.28 8.92
C ARG A 150 10.09 -11.35 7.90
N THR A 151 10.26 -11.83 6.67
CA THR A 151 10.87 -11.04 5.58
C THR A 151 10.01 -9.85 5.18
N MET A 152 8.68 -10.04 5.07
CA MET A 152 7.75 -8.93 4.86
C MET A 152 7.86 -7.87 5.96
N ALA A 153 7.90 -8.28 7.23
CA ALA A 153 8.03 -7.35 8.34
C ALA A 153 9.34 -6.55 8.21
N SER A 154 10.47 -7.23 8.09
CA SER A 154 11.80 -6.61 7.97
C SER A 154 11.87 -5.55 6.87
N ASN A 155 11.41 -5.89 5.66
CA ASN A 155 11.51 -5.01 4.50
C ASN A 155 10.58 -3.78 4.63
N LEU A 156 9.38 -3.97 5.17
CA LEU A 156 8.42 -2.88 5.39
C LEU A 156 8.82 -1.96 6.56
N TRP A 157 9.71 -2.40 7.46
CA TRP A 157 10.33 -1.55 8.49
C TRP A 157 11.46 -0.71 7.90
N GLN A 158 12.33 -1.30 7.07
CA GLN A 158 13.41 -0.56 6.42
C GLN A 158 12.91 0.56 5.48
N GLU A 159 11.82 0.33 4.75
CA GLU A 159 11.22 1.35 3.88
C GLU A 159 10.62 2.54 4.65
N THR A 160 10.31 2.35 5.95
CA THR A 160 9.83 3.45 6.82
C THR A 160 10.95 4.27 7.46
N GLU A 161 12.15 3.72 7.63
CA GLU A 161 13.31 4.44 8.17
C GLU A 161 13.99 5.34 7.11
N GLN A 162 13.91 4.97 5.83
CA GLN A 162 14.62 5.63 4.73
C GLN A 162 13.86 6.81 4.08
N ARG A 163 12.64 7.15 4.53
CA ARG A 163 11.76 8.20 3.96
C ARG A 163 11.39 9.28 4.98
#